data_AF-A0A285X6S9-F1
#
_entry.id   AF-A0A285X6S9-F1
#
_cell.length_a   1.000
_cell.length_b   1.000
_cell.length_c   1.000
_cell.angle_alpha   90.00
_cell.angle_beta   90.00
_cell.angle_gamma   90.00
#
_symmetry.space_group_name_H-M   'P 1'
#
loop_
_entity.id
_entity.type
_entity.pdbx_description
1 polymer ?
#
loop_
_entity_poly.entity_id
_entity_poly.type
_entity_poly.pdbx_seq_one_letter_code
_entity_poly.pdbx_strand_id
1 'polypeptide(L)'
;MKGISIMKLSCREAASVCNKAEYKEANLREKLRLKLHLFFCKTCKDYYQNNRKLTGLIKKADIKPCSAEQKEIFKQHMKNGNSKTTE
;
A
#
# COMPACT_ATOMS: atom_id res chain seq x y z
N MET A 1 4.16 -8.32 29.65
CA MET A 1 3.40 -7.06 29.66
C MET A 1 2.12 -7.26 28.86
N LYS A 2 1.02 -7.60 29.53
CA LYS A 2 -0.29 -7.87 28.93
C LYS A 2 -1.21 -6.70 29.29
N GLY A 3 -1.87 -6.13 28.28
CA GLY A 3 -3.14 -5.39 28.42
C GLY A 3 -3.06 -3.93 28.82
N ILE A 4 -3.16 -3.03 27.83
CA ILE A 4 -3.90 -1.77 28.00
C ILE A 4 -5.09 -1.83 27.05
N SER A 5 -6.26 -1.90 27.67
CA SER A 5 -7.59 -2.04 27.07
C SER A 5 -8.09 -0.69 26.52
N ILE A 6 -7.42 -0.12 25.52
CA ILE A 6 -8.00 0.92 24.63
C ILE A 6 -8.53 0.26 23.33
N MET A 7 -8.71 -1.07 23.44
CA MET A 7 -8.92 -2.10 22.45
C MET A 7 -10.35 -2.11 21.88
N LYS A 8 -10.52 -1.58 20.67
CA LYS A 8 -11.45 -2.20 19.70
C LYS A 8 -10.78 -2.48 18.35
N LEU A 9 -9.47 -2.28 18.25
CA LEU A 9 -8.70 -2.49 17.03
C LEU A 9 -7.34 -3.06 17.40
N SER A 10 -7.09 -4.32 17.03
CA SER A 10 -5.78 -4.95 17.14
C SER A 10 -4.80 -4.34 16.13
N CYS A 11 -3.49 -4.50 16.35
CA CYS A 11 -2.48 -4.02 15.40
C CYS A 11 -2.66 -4.65 14.00
N ARG A 12 -3.11 -5.91 13.93
CA ARG A 12 -3.37 -6.61 12.67
C ARG A 12 -4.58 -6.01 11.93
N GLU A 13 -5.65 -5.71 12.66
CA GLU A 13 -6.80 -5.02 12.08
C GLU A 13 -6.45 -3.57 11.70
N ALA A 14 -5.62 -2.89 12.50
CA ALA A 14 -5.11 -1.56 12.16
C ALA A 14 -4.31 -1.57 10.86
N ALA A 15 -3.46 -2.58 10.64
CA ALA A 15 -2.76 -2.75 9.36
C ALA A 15 -3.73 -2.98 8.19
N SER A 16 -4.76 -3.80 8.38
CA SER A 16 -5.81 -4.00 7.38
C SER A 16 -6.55 -2.70 7.04
N VAL A 17 -6.94 -1.92 8.06
CA VAL A 17 -7.61 -0.63 7.88
C VAL A 17 -6.68 0.41 7.24
N CYS A 18 -5.38 0.40 7.56
CA CYS A 18 -4.38 1.23 6.88
C CYS A 18 -4.39 0.95 5.37
N ASN A 19 -4.28 -0.32 4.96
CA ASN A 19 -4.30 -0.69 3.54
C ASN A 19 -5.61 -0.25 2.88
N LYS A 20 -6.77 -0.55 3.48
CA LYS A 20 -8.07 -0.08 2.97
C LYS A 20 -8.11 1.45 2.83
N ALA A 21 -7.51 2.19 3.76
CA ALA A 21 -7.50 3.64 3.70
C ALA A 21 -6.66 4.19 2.53
N GLU A 22 -5.57 3.52 2.16
CA GLU A 22 -4.73 3.90 1.01
C GLU A 22 -5.49 3.79 -0.32
N TYR A 23 -6.28 2.73 -0.48
CA TYR A 23 -7.11 2.49 -1.65
C TYR A 23 -8.49 3.16 -1.60
N LYS A 24 -8.74 4.03 -0.61
CA LYS A 24 -10.02 4.72 -0.35
C LYS A 24 -11.20 3.77 -0.04
N GLU A 25 -10.92 2.55 0.35
CA GLU A 25 -11.90 1.51 0.71
C GLU A 25 -12.31 1.55 2.20
N ALA A 26 -11.57 2.29 3.04
CA ALA A 26 -11.90 2.39 4.46
C ALA A 26 -13.05 3.36 4.74
N ASN A 27 -14.01 2.91 5.54
CA ASN A 27 -15.14 3.67 6.03
C ASN A 27 -14.72 4.72 7.07
N LEU A 28 -15.57 5.73 7.30
CA LEU A 28 -15.31 6.81 8.26
C LEU A 28 -15.10 6.29 9.69
N ARG A 29 -15.88 5.29 10.12
CA ARG A 29 -15.75 4.67 11.44
C ARG A 29 -14.43 3.90 11.60
N GLU A 30 -14.00 3.20 10.56
CA GLU A 30 -12.71 2.49 10.54
C GLU A 30 -11.55 3.49 10.64
N LYS A 31 -11.59 4.58 9.87
CA LYS A 31 -10.60 5.65 9.92
C LYS A 31 -10.51 6.31 11.30
N LEU A 32 -11.64 6.56 11.96
CA LEU A 32 -11.66 7.14 13.31
C LEU A 32 -11.02 6.19 14.34
N ARG A 33 -11.38 4.91 14.32
CA ARG A 33 -10.78 3.88 15.18
C ARG A 33 -9.28 3.74 14.94
N LEU A 34 -8.86 3.77 13.68
CA LEU A 34 -7.44 3.73 13.31
C LEU A 34 -6.71 4.94 13.89
N LYS A 35 -7.21 6.17 13.74
CA LYS A 35 -6.58 7.36 14.31
C LYS A 35 -6.35 7.25 15.82
N LEU A 36 -7.32 6.72 16.56
CA LEU A 36 -7.18 6.46 18.00
C LEU A 36 -6.08 5.42 18.26
N HIS A 37 -6.05 4.31 17.51
CA HIS A 37 -4.99 3.30 17.66
C HIS A 37 -3.60 3.86 17.37
N LEU A 38 -3.44 4.69 16.33
CA LEU A 38 -2.18 5.34 15.98
C LEU A 38 -1.68 6.33 17.05
N PHE A 39 -2.56 6.85 17.90
CA PHE A 39 -2.16 7.73 18.99
C PHE A 39 -1.40 6.96 20.09
N PHE A 40 -1.81 5.73 20.38
CA PHE A 40 -1.24 4.91 21.46
C PHE A 40 -0.23 3.86 20.98
N CYS A 41 -0.28 3.45 19.72
CA CYS A 41 0.62 2.44 19.15
C CYS A 41 1.65 3.08 18.23
N LYS A 42 2.88 3.28 18.72
CA LYS A 42 3.99 3.86 17.94
C LYS A 42 4.30 3.05 16.69
N THR A 43 4.34 1.72 16.78
CA THR A 43 4.62 0.85 15.63
C THR A 43 3.62 1.04 14.50
N CYS A 44 2.32 1.08 14.82
CA CYS A 44 1.29 1.33 13.81
C CYS A 44 1.33 2.77 13.28
N LYS A 45 1.69 3.75 14.12
CA LYS A 45 1.93 5.14 13.71
C LYS A 45 3.05 5.24 12.67
N ASP A 46 4.19 4.61 12.92
CA ASP A 46 5.34 4.61 12.01
C ASP A 46 4.98 3.90 10.70
N TYR A 47 4.31 2.75 10.77
CA TYR A 47 3.78 2.06 9.59
C TYR A 47 2.85 2.97 8.76
N TYR A 48 1.88 3.62 9.41
CA TYR A 48 0.95 4.54 8.75
C TYR A 48 1.65 5.73 8.10
N GLN A 49 2.64 6.33 8.77
CA GLN A 49 3.40 7.47 8.23
C GLN A 49 4.25 7.09 7.03
N ASN A 50 4.95 5.95 7.10
CA ASN A 50 5.76 5.44 5.99
C ASN A 50 4.92 5.16 4.75
N ASN A 51 3.77 4.51 4.93
CA ASN A 51 2.80 4.24 3.86
C ASN A 51 2.27 5.53 3.22
N ARG A 52 1.90 6.53 4.03
CA ARG A 52 1.52 7.85 3.50
C ARG A 52 2.64 8.56 2.74
N LYS A 53 3.89 8.46 3.23
CA LYS A 53 5.05 9.04 2.55
C LYS A 53 5.27 8.37 1.21
N LEU A 54 5.23 7.04 1.16
CA LEU A 54 5.35 6.25 -0.06
C LEU A 54 4.26 6.60 -1.08
N THR A 55 2.99 6.61 -0.65
CA THR A 55 1.86 7.01 -1.51
C THR A 55 2.04 8.45 -2.04
N GLY A 56 2.55 9.36 -1.21
CA GLY A 56 2.87 10.73 -1.62
C GLY A 56 3.97 10.79 -2.68
N LEU A 57 5.04 10.00 -2.52
CA LEU A 57 6.14 9.92 -3.50
C LEU A 57 5.66 9.33 -4.83
N ILE A 58 4.87 8.26 -4.79
CA ILE A 58 4.28 7.65 -6.00
C ILE A 58 3.42 8.66 -6.76
N LYS A 59 2.58 9.43 -6.07
CA LYS A 59 1.77 10.48 -6.69
C LYS A 59 2.61 11.61 -7.28
N LYS A 60 3.70 11.99 -6.60
CA LYS A 60 4.64 13.02 -7.09
C LYS A 60 5.45 12.55 -8.30
N ALA A 61 5.74 11.26 -8.39
CA ALA A 61 6.47 10.68 -9.50
C ALA A 61 5.65 10.69 -10.82
N ASP A 62 4.37 11.06 -10.78
CA ASP A 62 3.46 11.11 -11.94
C ASP A 62 3.58 9.85 -12.82
N ILE A 63 3.56 8.69 -12.17
CA ILE A 63 3.76 7.42 -12.86
C ILE A 63 2.59 7.22 -13.83
N LYS A 64 2.89 7.33 -15.13
CA LYS A 64 1.91 7.13 -16.18
C LYS A 64 1.73 5.63 -16.45
N PRO A 65 0.49 5.14 -16.56
CA PRO A 65 0.26 3.78 -17.01
C PRO A 65 0.83 3.62 -18.43
N CYS A 66 1.47 2.48 -18.66
CA CYS A 66 1.99 2.09 -19.96
C CYS A 66 0.84 2.08 -20.99
N SER A 67 1.05 2.67 -22.18
CA SER A 67 0.04 2.66 -23.23
C SER A 67 -0.20 1.25 -23.77
N ALA A 68 -1.36 1.01 -24.39
CA ALA A 68 -1.65 -0.30 -25.00
C ALA A 68 -0.57 -0.69 -26.04
N GLU A 69 -0.13 0.27 -26.84
CA GLU A 69 0.94 0.10 -27.84
C GLU A 69 2.28 -0.26 -27.19
N GLN A 70 2.70 0.50 -26.16
CA GLN A 70 3.92 0.21 -25.42
C GLN A 70 3.87 -1.17 -24.77
N LYS A 71 2.69 -1.57 -24.27
CA LYS A 71 2.47 -2.89 -23.66
C LYS A 71 2.58 -4.01 -24.68
N GLU A 72 2.06 -3.83 -25.90
CA GLU A 72 2.20 -4.81 -26.98
C GLU A 72 3.64 -4.92 -27.47
N ILE A 73 4.35 -3.79 -27.63
CA ILE A 73 5.80 -3.79 -27.95
C ILE A 73 6.58 -4.56 -26.88
N PHE A 74 6.28 -4.33 -25.59
CA PHE A 74 6.94 -5.04 -24.50
C PHE A 74 6.66 -6.56 -24.52
N LYS A 75 5.42 -6.96 -24.83
CA LYS A 75 5.05 -8.37 -24.99
C LYS A 75 5.75 -9.01 -26.18
N GLN A 76 5.86 -8.31 -27.31
CA GLN A 76 6.56 -8.80 -28.49
C GLN A 76 8.05 -8.98 -28.20
N HIS A 77 8.69 -8.03 -27.52
CA HIS A 77 10.08 -8.17 -27.08
C HIS A 77 10.28 -9.35 -26.13
N MET A 78 9.36 -9.60 -25.18
CA MET A 78 9.43 -10.78 -24.31
C MET A 78 9.27 -12.10 -25.09
N LYS A 79 8.39 -12.15 -26.08
CA LYS A 79 8.20 -13.35 -26.92
C LYS A 79 9.42 -13.63 -27.80
N ASN A 80 10.02 -12.58 -28.36
CA ASN A 80 11.16 -12.69 -29.27
C ASN A 80 12.50 -12.87 -28.53
N GLY A 81 12.59 -12.43 -27.27
CA GLY A 81 13.76 -12.61 -26.40
C GLY A 81 13.98 -14.05 -25.93
N ASN A 82 12.96 -14.91 -26.00
CA ASN A 82 13.10 -16.34 -25.71
C ASN A 82 13.65 -17.16 -26.90
N SER A 83 13.97 -16.53 -28.03
CA SER A 83 14.49 -17.19 -29.24
C SER A 83 16.02 -17.09 -29.40
N LYS A 84 16.76 -16.54 -28.42
CA LYS A 84 18.22 -16.33 -28.52
C LYS A 84 19.06 -16.84 -27.34
N THR A 85 18.57 -17.79 -26.54
CA THR A 85 19.43 -18.58 -25.64
C THR A 85 19.64 -19.99 -26.22
N THR A 86 20.39 -20.04 -27.31
CA THR A 86 21.16 -21.20 -27.75
C THR A 86 22.48 -20.68 -28.27
N GLU A 87 23.42 -20.46 -27.34
CA GLU A 87 24.85 -20.62 -27.57
C GLU A 87 25.41 -21.39 -26.38
#